data_AF-A0A3M7HJB2-F1
#
_entry.id   AF-A0A3M7HJB2-F1
#
_cell.length_a   1.000
_cell.length_b   1.000
_cell.length_c   1.000
_cell.angle_alpha   90.00
_cell.angle_beta   90.00
_cell.angle_gamma   90.00
#
_symmetry.space_group_name_H-M   'P 1'
#
loop_
_entity.id
_entity.type
_entity.pdbx_description
1 polymer ?
#
loop_
_entity_poly.entity_id
_entity_poly.type
_entity_poly.pdbx_seq_one_letter_code
_entity_poly.pdbx_strand_id
1 'polypeptide(L)'
;MASYSASDYEALRQELEAARQGQRDAEEQQRLAEEEREKARELTRQTTFDEYMEASSPRLVDVTGLGKLAFHTAGPDGKTLKHILESQEIVKVFFAIRNDSDALFGLFGIRVQGIEDIQLMELASRGFQKRHVNGLAKCIERDSALPFAVRREFRASKERGHKLFDPNLGGGYAVFDERPLSAEIQKYCVQDVMHMPALGELYRAKLCDVWWRKVEAETLARIELSQGRTFNGQGMHMAKAPVGWEHFRPSLAEKQSRVLLIQRRDSAATAPALQTLPTSIPPGAAAAAARAAVELSRWYETSSRL
;
A
#
# COMPACT_ATOMS: atom_id res chain seq x y z
N MET A 1 -4.63 -58.70 47.47
CA MET A 1 -4.13 -57.31 47.54
C MET A 1 -2.80 -57.27 46.81
N ALA A 2 -2.73 -56.65 45.64
CA ALA A 2 -1.45 -56.53 44.92
C ALA A 2 -0.52 -55.64 45.75
N SER A 3 0.64 -56.16 46.18
CA SER A 3 1.68 -55.37 46.83
C SER A 3 2.52 -54.73 45.74
N TYR A 4 2.50 -53.41 45.66
CA TYR A 4 3.38 -52.67 44.78
C TYR A 4 4.83 -52.84 45.27
N SER A 5 5.75 -53.14 44.35
CA SER A 5 7.16 -53.29 44.67
C SER A 5 7.81 -51.92 44.87
N ALA A 6 8.94 -51.87 45.57
CA ALA A 6 9.68 -50.61 45.77
C ALA A 6 10.07 -49.94 44.45
N SER A 7 10.36 -50.73 43.40
CA SER A 7 10.68 -50.22 42.07
C SER A 7 9.47 -49.57 41.37
N ASP A 8 8.25 -50.05 41.61
CA ASP A 8 7.05 -49.45 41.03
C ASP A 8 6.80 -48.05 41.61
N TYR A 9 7.08 -47.87 42.90
CA TYR A 9 7.03 -46.55 43.55
C TYR A 9 8.14 -45.61 43.07
N GLU A 10 9.33 -46.11 42.76
CA GLU A 10 10.42 -45.31 42.19
C GLU A 10 10.12 -44.86 40.75
N ALA A 11 9.61 -45.75 39.91
CA ALA A 11 9.18 -45.41 38.56
C ALA A 11 8.07 -44.36 38.57
N LEU A 12 7.05 -44.53 39.43
CA LEU A 12 5.97 -43.56 39.58
C LEU A 12 6.49 -42.20 40.09
N ARG A 13 7.48 -42.18 40.98
CA ARG A 13 8.13 -40.94 41.44
C ARG A 13 8.87 -40.24 40.31
N GLN A 14 9.63 -40.99 39.51
CA GLN A 14 10.35 -40.43 38.34
C GLN A 14 9.39 -39.86 37.30
N GLU A 15 8.28 -40.54 37.01
CA GLU A 15 7.23 -40.03 36.12
C GLU A 15 6.57 -38.75 36.69
N LEU A 16 6.30 -38.72 37.99
CA LEU A 16 5.74 -37.53 38.65
C LEU A 16 6.71 -36.34 38.64
N GLU A 17 8.01 -36.60 38.78
CA GLU A 17 9.07 -35.60 38.69
C GLU A 17 9.24 -35.08 37.26
N ALA A 18 9.22 -35.97 36.27
CA ALA A 18 9.26 -35.60 34.85
C ALA A 18 8.03 -34.78 34.44
N ALA A 19 6.83 -35.14 34.91
CA ALA A 19 5.62 -34.39 34.65
C ALA A 19 5.65 -32.99 35.29
N ARG A 20 6.17 -32.88 36.52
CA ARG A 20 6.39 -31.59 37.19
C ARG A 20 7.44 -30.75 36.47
N GLN A 21 8.50 -31.36 35.93
CA GLN A 21 9.50 -30.64 35.14
C GLN A 21 8.90 -30.13 33.83
N GLY A 22 8.15 -30.96 33.11
CA GLY A 22 7.47 -30.55 31.88
C GLY A 22 6.47 -29.41 32.11
N GLN A 23 5.79 -29.37 33.26
CA GLN A 23 4.94 -28.24 33.64
C GLN A 23 5.75 -26.96 33.88
N ARG A 24 6.88 -27.04 34.60
CA ARG A 24 7.77 -25.89 34.82
C ARG A 24 8.33 -25.33 33.52
N ASP A 25 8.78 -26.21 32.62
CA ASP A 25 9.34 -25.81 31.32
C ASP A 25 8.27 -25.14 30.44
N ALA A 26 7.02 -25.65 30.47
CA ALA A 26 5.90 -25.05 29.76
C ALA A 26 5.51 -23.67 30.33
N GLU A 27 5.50 -23.52 31.65
CA GLU A 27 5.25 -22.23 32.32
C GLU A 27 6.36 -21.21 32.01
N GLU A 28 7.61 -21.64 31.96
CA GLU A 28 8.75 -20.78 31.59
C GLU A 28 8.68 -20.34 30.13
N GLN A 29 8.38 -21.27 29.20
CA GLN A 29 8.15 -20.93 27.80
C GLN A 29 6.98 -19.96 27.63
N GLN A 30 5.91 -20.13 28.41
CA GLN A 30 4.76 -19.23 28.37
C GLN A 30 5.11 -17.83 28.91
N ARG A 31 5.90 -17.73 29.99
CA ARG A 31 6.42 -16.45 30.50
C ARG A 31 7.32 -15.76 29.49
N LEU A 32 8.25 -16.47 28.86
CA LEU A 32 9.14 -15.92 27.84
C LEU A 32 8.35 -15.40 26.63
N ALA A 33 7.36 -16.17 26.17
CA ALA A 33 6.49 -15.75 25.07
C ALA A 33 5.62 -14.53 25.44
N GLU A 34 5.18 -14.42 26.70
CA GLU A 34 4.44 -13.26 27.20
C GLU A 34 5.34 -12.03 27.32
N GLU A 35 6.58 -12.19 27.81
CA GLU A 35 7.56 -11.11 27.92
C GLU A 35 8.01 -10.61 26.54
N GLU A 36 8.21 -11.50 25.56
CA GLU A 36 8.46 -11.11 24.16
C GLU A 36 7.26 -10.38 23.55
N ARG A 37 6.03 -10.83 23.82
CA ARG A 37 4.81 -10.13 23.40
C ARG A 37 4.70 -8.77 24.04
N GLU A 38 5.06 -8.63 25.31
CA GLU A 38 5.03 -7.36 26.03
C GLU A 38 6.11 -6.40 25.50
N LYS A 39 7.34 -6.88 25.25
CA LYS A 39 8.38 -6.11 24.56
C LYS A 39 7.95 -5.68 23.17
N ALA A 40 7.32 -6.55 22.39
CA ALA A 40 6.77 -6.19 21.08
C ALA A 40 5.66 -5.14 21.18
N ARG A 41 4.80 -5.20 22.21
CA ARG A 41 3.76 -4.20 22.49
C ARG A 41 4.35 -2.86 22.92
N GLU A 42 5.41 -2.86 23.72
CA GLU A 42 6.06 -1.64 24.20
C GLU A 42 6.87 -0.95 23.09
N LEU A 43 7.61 -1.72 22.27
CA LEU A 43 8.27 -1.20 21.07
C LEU A 43 7.25 -0.58 20.11
N THR A 44 6.11 -1.25 19.94
CA THR A 44 4.95 -0.79 19.17
C THR A 44 4.31 0.48 19.75
N ARG A 45 4.34 0.65 21.08
CA ARG A 45 3.80 1.82 21.79
C ARG A 45 4.76 3.01 21.72
N GLN A 46 6.06 2.75 21.63
CA GLN A 46 7.11 3.78 21.53
C GLN A 46 7.29 4.30 20.11
N THR A 47 7.08 3.50 19.06
CA THR A 47 7.12 4.01 17.68
C THR A 47 5.98 5.00 17.46
N THR A 48 6.32 6.29 17.43
CA THR A 48 5.33 7.33 17.18
C THR A 48 4.95 7.35 15.69
N PHE A 49 3.77 7.88 15.39
CA PHE A 49 3.33 8.06 14.00
C PHE A 49 4.35 8.88 13.19
N ASP A 50 4.97 9.87 13.81
CA ASP A 50 5.92 10.77 13.15
C ASP A 50 7.27 10.09 12.88
N GLU A 51 7.78 9.26 13.80
CA GLU A 51 8.98 8.43 13.55
C GLU A 51 8.76 7.43 12.39
N TYR A 52 7.56 6.82 12.33
CA TYR A 52 7.20 5.93 11.23
C TYR A 52 7.13 6.67 9.88
N MET A 53 6.71 7.94 9.89
CA MET A 53 6.69 8.80 8.71
C MET A 53 8.11 9.14 8.24
N GLU A 54 9.00 9.53 9.15
CA GLU A 54 10.38 9.88 8.83
C GLU A 54 11.16 8.70 8.22
N ALA A 55 10.95 7.48 8.74
CA ALA A 55 11.60 6.28 8.23
C ALA A 55 11.27 5.98 6.75
N SER A 56 10.12 6.44 6.24
CA SER A 56 9.69 6.21 4.85
C SER A 56 10.27 7.21 3.83
N SER A 57 10.98 8.25 4.29
CA SER A 57 11.55 9.35 3.49
C SER A 57 10.67 9.81 2.30
N PRO A 58 9.40 10.15 2.55
CA PRO A 58 8.47 10.53 1.49
C PRO A 58 8.84 11.90 0.95
N ARG A 59 8.65 12.08 -0.36
CA ARG A 59 8.95 13.35 -1.04
C ARG A 59 7.69 13.91 -1.67
N LEU A 60 7.42 15.18 -1.41
CA LEU A 60 6.37 15.93 -2.08
C LEU A 60 7.01 16.76 -3.20
N VAL A 61 6.54 16.53 -4.42
CA VAL A 61 6.95 17.31 -5.59
C VAL A 61 5.87 18.34 -5.87
N ASP A 62 6.23 19.61 -5.86
CA ASP A 62 5.31 20.71 -6.13
C ASP A 62 5.02 20.82 -7.64
N VAL A 63 4.11 19.99 -8.13
CA VAL A 63 3.68 20.01 -9.55
C VAL A 63 2.98 21.33 -9.90
N THR A 64 2.22 21.93 -8.98
CA THR A 64 1.54 23.22 -9.21
C THR A 64 2.55 24.35 -9.44
N GLY A 65 3.59 24.42 -8.61
CA GLY A 65 4.62 25.46 -8.69
C GLY A 65 5.60 25.23 -9.84
N LEU A 66 5.98 23.97 -10.10
CA LEU A 66 7.01 23.64 -11.10
C LEU A 66 6.44 23.35 -12.50
N GLY A 67 5.15 23.03 -12.61
CA GLY A 67 4.51 22.65 -13.87
C GLY A 67 5.28 21.56 -14.60
N LYS A 68 5.64 21.81 -15.86
CA LYS A 68 6.43 20.86 -16.67
C LYS A 68 7.84 20.61 -16.12
N LEU A 69 8.44 21.58 -15.42
CA LEU A 69 9.79 21.43 -14.85
C LEU A 69 9.81 20.34 -13.78
N ALA A 70 8.70 20.07 -13.09
CA ALA A 70 8.58 18.95 -12.14
C ALA A 70 9.02 17.61 -12.75
N PHE A 71 8.78 17.44 -14.05
CA PHE A 71 9.03 16.20 -14.76
C PHE A 71 10.32 16.20 -15.60
N HIS A 72 10.84 17.37 -15.97
CA HIS A 72 11.94 17.51 -16.93
C HIS A 72 13.26 17.98 -16.31
N THR A 73 13.25 18.49 -15.08
CA THR A 73 14.49 18.83 -14.37
C THR A 73 15.29 17.56 -14.09
N ALA A 74 16.54 17.54 -14.56
CA ALA A 74 17.45 16.43 -14.34
C ALA A 74 18.10 16.50 -12.95
N GLY A 75 18.23 15.35 -12.31
CA GLY A 75 19.06 15.19 -11.11
C GLY A 75 20.56 15.11 -11.45
N PRO A 76 21.42 14.96 -10.44
CA PRO A 76 22.87 14.81 -10.62
C PRO A 76 23.28 13.61 -11.50
N ASP A 77 22.44 12.59 -11.57
CA ASP A 77 22.62 11.40 -12.42
C ASP A 77 22.08 11.57 -13.84
N GLY A 78 21.61 12.77 -14.19
CA GLY A 78 21.01 13.10 -15.48
C GLY A 78 19.59 12.57 -15.66
N LYS A 79 19.02 11.85 -14.70
CA LYS A 79 17.66 11.30 -14.80
C LYS A 79 16.63 12.34 -14.37
N THR A 80 15.50 12.34 -15.06
CA THR A 80 14.34 13.20 -14.77
C THR A 80 13.20 12.37 -14.17
N LEU A 81 12.24 13.01 -13.52
CA LEU A 81 11.05 12.30 -13.04
C LEU A 81 10.23 11.71 -14.21
N LYS A 82 10.21 12.37 -15.37
CA LYS A 82 9.65 11.79 -16.61
C LYS A 82 10.35 10.48 -16.98
N HIS A 83 11.69 10.48 -17.01
CA HIS A 83 12.46 9.26 -17.30
C HIS A 83 12.10 8.11 -16.33
N ILE A 84 11.96 8.41 -15.04
CA ILE A 84 11.56 7.42 -14.03
C ILE A 84 10.15 6.89 -14.29
N LEU A 85 9.17 7.78 -14.49
CA LEU A 85 7.77 7.41 -14.70
C LEU A 85 7.55 6.63 -16.00
N GLU A 86 8.29 6.94 -17.06
CA GLU A 86 8.16 6.29 -18.38
C GLU A 86 9.07 5.06 -18.58
N SER A 87 9.99 4.78 -17.64
CA SER A 87 10.86 3.60 -17.72
C SER A 87 10.09 2.30 -17.45
N GLN A 88 10.23 1.28 -18.30
CA GLN A 88 9.68 -0.05 -18.02
C GLN A 88 10.51 -0.81 -16.97
N GLU A 89 11.81 -0.49 -16.85
CA GLU A 89 12.76 -1.16 -15.97
C GLU A 89 12.59 -0.74 -14.50
N ILE A 90 12.21 0.52 -14.28
CA ILE A 90 11.91 1.03 -12.95
C ILE A 90 10.46 0.67 -12.63
N VAL A 91 10.26 -0.22 -11.66
CA VAL A 91 8.91 -0.56 -11.17
C VAL A 91 8.36 0.62 -10.36
N LYS A 92 7.15 1.07 -10.69
CA LYS A 92 6.40 2.02 -9.87
C LYS A 92 5.14 1.37 -9.36
N VAL A 93 4.85 1.64 -8.09
CA VAL A 93 3.67 1.14 -7.44
C VAL A 93 2.65 2.27 -7.36
N PHE A 94 1.43 2.03 -7.85
CA PHE A 94 0.31 2.97 -7.78
C PHE A 94 -0.92 2.28 -7.21
N PHE A 95 -1.80 3.03 -6.58
CA PHE A 95 -3.10 2.52 -6.17
C PHE A 95 -4.17 3.07 -7.12
N ALA A 96 -4.74 2.22 -7.99
CA ALA A 96 -5.74 2.60 -8.97
C ALA A 96 -5.30 3.65 -10.01
N ILE A 97 -4.31 3.29 -10.84
CA ILE A 97 -3.58 4.14 -11.79
C ILE A 97 -4.43 4.99 -12.77
N ARG A 98 -5.71 4.70 -12.98
CA ARG A 98 -6.53 5.31 -14.05
C ARG A 98 -6.53 6.84 -14.03
N ASN A 99 -6.89 7.46 -12.91
CA ASN A 99 -6.98 8.92 -12.83
C ASN A 99 -5.60 9.58 -12.82
N ASP A 100 -4.62 8.95 -12.19
CA ASP A 100 -3.24 9.45 -12.19
C ASP A 100 -2.64 9.42 -13.60
N SER A 101 -2.88 8.34 -14.35
CA SER A 101 -2.45 8.18 -15.74
C SER A 101 -3.14 9.20 -16.66
N ASP A 102 -4.45 9.41 -16.51
CA ASP A 102 -5.17 10.47 -17.25
C ASP A 102 -4.56 11.86 -16.98
N ALA A 103 -4.32 12.21 -15.72
CA ALA A 103 -3.73 13.50 -15.34
C ALA A 103 -2.29 13.64 -15.86
N LEU A 104 -1.44 12.64 -15.65
CA LEU A 104 -0.04 12.63 -16.08
C LEU A 104 0.08 12.72 -17.61
N PHE A 105 -0.78 11.99 -18.33
CA PHE A 105 -0.78 12.00 -19.78
C PHE A 105 -1.42 13.27 -20.36
N GLY A 106 -2.64 13.59 -19.94
CA GLY A 106 -3.43 14.68 -20.48
C GLY A 106 -2.83 16.06 -20.21
N LEU A 107 -2.20 16.26 -19.04
CA LEU A 107 -1.67 17.57 -18.64
C LEU A 107 -0.17 17.72 -18.95
N PHE A 108 0.60 16.63 -18.87
CA PHE A 108 2.06 16.69 -18.94
C PHE A 108 2.67 15.82 -20.03
N GLY A 109 1.87 15.03 -20.76
CA GLY A 109 2.36 14.13 -21.80
C GLY A 109 3.27 13.02 -21.27
N ILE A 110 3.08 12.61 -20.01
CA ILE A 110 3.83 11.54 -19.37
C ILE A 110 3.13 10.20 -19.63
N ARG A 111 3.85 9.26 -20.23
CA ARG A 111 3.37 7.91 -20.56
C ARG A 111 3.92 6.91 -19.55
N VAL A 112 3.20 6.72 -18.46
CA VAL A 112 3.60 5.80 -17.40
C VAL A 112 3.84 4.38 -17.92
N GLN A 113 4.94 3.75 -17.48
CA GLN A 113 5.28 2.35 -17.76
C GLN A 113 5.74 1.65 -16.50
N GLY A 114 5.90 0.32 -16.51
CA GLY A 114 6.42 -0.41 -15.35
C GLY A 114 5.53 -0.29 -14.11
N ILE A 115 4.21 -0.13 -14.29
CA ILE A 115 3.26 0.08 -13.20
C ILE A 115 2.82 -1.25 -12.58
N GLU A 116 2.77 -1.29 -11.26
CA GLU A 116 2.06 -2.27 -10.48
C GLU A 116 0.87 -1.62 -9.77
N ASP A 117 -0.35 -1.96 -10.20
CA ASP A 117 -1.58 -1.42 -9.61
C ASP A 117 -1.97 -2.24 -8.37
N ILE A 118 -1.67 -1.71 -7.17
CA ILE A 118 -1.99 -2.35 -5.89
C ILE A 118 -3.47 -2.68 -5.79
N GLN A 119 -4.37 -1.84 -6.31
CA GLN A 119 -5.81 -2.08 -6.19
C GLN A 119 -6.21 -3.38 -6.90
N LEU A 120 -5.60 -3.66 -8.05
CA LEU A 120 -5.80 -4.91 -8.78
C LEU A 120 -5.12 -6.08 -8.09
N MET A 121 -3.90 -5.88 -7.56
CA MET A 121 -3.20 -6.92 -6.79
C MET A 121 -3.99 -7.33 -5.55
N GLU A 122 -4.55 -6.37 -4.82
CA GLU A 122 -5.41 -6.60 -3.66
C GLU A 122 -6.63 -7.42 -4.09
N LEU A 123 -7.37 -6.97 -5.10
CA LEU A 123 -8.55 -7.67 -5.60
C LEU A 123 -8.24 -9.11 -6.01
N ALA A 124 -7.15 -9.32 -6.75
CA ALA A 124 -6.69 -10.64 -7.20
C ALA A 124 -6.29 -11.55 -6.02
N SER A 125 -5.71 -10.98 -4.96
CA SER A 125 -5.24 -11.72 -3.78
C SER A 125 -6.37 -12.23 -2.87
N ARG A 126 -7.60 -11.74 -3.02
CA ARG A 126 -8.71 -12.10 -2.13
C ARG A 126 -9.10 -13.58 -2.23
N GLY A 127 -9.42 -14.20 -1.10
CA GLY A 127 -10.09 -15.50 -1.05
C GLY A 127 -11.62 -15.44 -1.25
N PHE A 128 -12.20 -14.24 -1.17
CA PHE A 128 -13.66 -14.01 -1.18
C PHE A 128 -14.11 -13.23 -2.44
N GLN A 129 -15.34 -12.70 -2.41
CA GLN A 129 -16.00 -12.01 -3.53
C GLN A 129 -15.14 -10.88 -4.14
N LYS A 130 -15.09 -10.85 -5.47
CA LYS A 130 -14.28 -9.91 -6.28
C LYS A 130 -15.19 -9.07 -7.19
N ARG A 131 -16.34 -8.64 -6.69
CA ARG A 131 -17.30 -7.84 -7.48
C ARG A 131 -16.86 -6.37 -7.59
N HIS A 132 -16.27 -5.85 -6.53
CA HIS A 132 -15.82 -4.46 -6.43
C HIS A 132 -14.39 -4.36 -5.89
N VAL A 133 -13.66 -3.35 -6.36
CA VAL A 133 -12.34 -2.99 -5.82
C VAL A 133 -12.48 -2.31 -4.45
N ASN A 134 -11.46 -2.45 -3.60
CA ASN A 134 -11.40 -1.75 -2.32
C ASN A 134 -10.69 -0.41 -2.46
N GLY A 135 -10.89 0.44 -1.46
CA GLY A 135 -10.11 1.65 -1.29
C GLY A 135 -8.86 1.51 -0.48
N LEU A 136 -7.91 2.41 -0.73
CA LEU A 136 -6.61 2.40 -0.09
C LEU A 136 -6.74 2.45 1.43
N ALA A 137 -7.62 3.30 1.97
CA ALA A 137 -7.89 3.36 3.42
C ALA A 137 -8.32 1.98 3.96
N LYS A 138 -9.25 1.31 3.29
CA LYS A 138 -9.72 -0.03 3.66
C LYS A 138 -8.62 -1.08 3.56
N CYS A 139 -7.75 -1.00 2.55
CA CYS A 139 -6.58 -1.86 2.40
C CYS A 139 -5.58 -1.65 3.55
N ILE A 140 -5.24 -0.40 3.86
CA ILE A 140 -4.33 -0.08 4.98
C ILE A 140 -4.94 -0.59 6.28
N GLU A 141 -6.21 -0.31 6.55
CA GLU A 141 -6.86 -0.72 7.79
C GLU A 141 -6.94 -2.22 8.01
N ARG A 142 -7.09 -3.01 6.93
CA ARG A 142 -7.24 -4.47 7.02
C ARG A 142 -5.92 -5.21 6.94
N ASP A 143 -5.03 -4.76 6.06
CA ASP A 143 -3.90 -5.54 5.61
C ASP A 143 -2.54 -4.96 6.05
N SER A 144 -2.49 -3.71 6.53
CA SER A 144 -1.25 -3.19 7.11
C SER A 144 -0.99 -3.81 8.49
N ALA A 145 0.25 -4.21 8.74
CA ALA A 145 0.72 -4.66 10.06
C ALA A 145 0.90 -3.49 11.04
N LEU A 146 0.14 -2.40 10.87
CA LEU A 146 0.26 -1.23 11.73
C LEU A 146 -0.30 -1.53 13.12
N PRO A 147 0.41 -1.07 14.18
CA PRO A 147 -0.13 -0.99 15.52
C PRO A 147 -1.50 -0.33 15.59
N PHE A 148 -2.34 -0.75 16.55
CA PHE A 148 -3.67 -0.17 16.72
C PHE A 148 -3.63 1.36 16.92
N ALA A 149 -2.69 1.86 17.73
CA ALA A 149 -2.55 3.30 17.97
C ALA A 149 -2.15 4.07 16.70
N VAL A 150 -1.18 3.56 15.94
CA VAL A 150 -0.72 4.15 14.67
C VAL A 150 -1.84 4.11 13.63
N ARG A 151 -2.60 3.01 13.54
CA ARG A 151 -3.75 2.87 12.64
C ARG A 151 -4.87 3.84 12.97
N ARG A 152 -5.12 4.07 14.27
CA ARG A 152 -6.12 5.05 14.73
C ARG A 152 -5.72 6.47 14.37
N GLU A 153 -4.45 6.84 14.58
CA GLU A 153 -3.95 8.16 14.21
C GLU A 153 -3.89 8.34 12.68
N PHE A 154 -3.51 7.30 11.95
CA PHE A 154 -3.59 7.29 10.48
C PHE A 154 -5.01 7.63 10.00
N ARG A 155 -6.02 6.92 10.51
CA ARG A 155 -7.42 7.18 10.16
C ARG A 155 -7.81 8.61 10.50
N ALA A 156 -7.54 9.05 11.73
CA ALA A 156 -7.91 10.40 12.17
C ALA A 156 -7.22 11.49 11.34
N SER A 157 -5.94 11.31 11.00
CA SER A 157 -5.20 12.25 10.16
C SER A 157 -5.70 12.25 8.72
N LYS A 158 -6.05 11.07 8.17
CA LYS A 158 -6.61 10.95 6.82
C LYS A 158 -7.98 11.62 6.73
N GLU A 159 -8.84 11.43 7.73
CA GLU A 159 -10.13 12.10 7.83
C GLU A 159 -10.00 13.63 7.95
N ARG A 160 -9.05 14.13 8.74
CA ARG A 160 -8.77 15.58 8.83
C ARG A 160 -8.39 16.15 7.47
N GLY A 161 -7.40 15.55 6.80
CA GLY A 161 -6.98 15.99 5.47
C GLY A 161 -8.09 15.91 4.42
N HIS A 162 -8.89 14.83 4.45
CA HIS A 162 -10.02 14.64 3.53
C HIS A 162 -11.06 15.75 3.63
N LYS A 163 -11.43 16.14 4.87
CA LYS A 163 -12.40 17.23 5.11
C LYS A 163 -11.95 18.57 4.53
N LEU A 164 -10.64 18.83 4.50
CA LEU A 164 -10.11 20.10 4.00
C LEU A 164 -10.34 20.28 2.49
N PHE A 165 -10.35 19.19 1.73
CA PHE A 165 -10.49 19.30 0.27
C PHE A 165 -11.84 18.82 -0.27
N ASP A 166 -12.62 18.00 0.43
CA ASP A 166 -13.90 17.49 -0.09
C ASP A 166 -15.00 18.56 0.00
N PRO A 167 -15.57 19.03 -1.13
CA PRO A 167 -16.67 20.00 -1.15
C PRO A 167 -17.91 19.54 -0.41
N ASN A 168 -18.17 18.23 -0.35
CA ASN A 168 -19.30 17.68 0.39
C ASN A 168 -19.11 17.82 1.91
N LEU A 169 -17.88 18.02 2.38
CA LEU A 169 -17.53 18.15 3.80
C LEU A 169 -17.19 19.61 4.18
N GLY A 170 -17.44 20.56 3.27
CA GLY A 170 -17.15 21.98 3.47
C GLY A 170 -15.74 22.40 3.08
N GLY A 171 -14.94 21.49 2.52
CA GLY A 171 -13.61 21.75 1.99
C GLY A 171 -13.62 22.25 0.55
N GLY A 172 -12.43 22.39 -0.04
CA GLY A 172 -12.29 22.73 -1.44
C GLY A 172 -10.94 22.36 -2.02
N TYR A 173 -10.90 22.06 -3.32
CA TYR A 173 -9.68 21.58 -3.98
C TYR A 173 -8.56 22.62 -4.02
N ALA A 174 -8.88 23.90 -3.82
CA ALA A 174 -7.91 24.99 -3.78
C ALA A 174 -6.86 24.83 -2.67
N VAL A 175 -7.12 24.03 -1.64
CA VAL A 175 -6.12 23.76 -0.57
C VAL A 175 -4.84 23.11 -1.10
N PHE A 176 -4.88 22.43 -2.26
CA PHE A 176 -3.69 21.88 -2.91
C PHE A 176 -2.88 22.94 -3.69
N ASP A 177 -3.47 24.10 -3.95
CA ASP A 177 -2.83 25.22 -4.66
C ASP A 177 -2.19 26.23 -3.70
N GLU A 178 -2.50 26.17 -2.40
CA GLU A 178 -1.97 27.08 -1.38
C GLU A 178 -0.47 26.90 -1.16
N ARG A 179 0.29 28.01 -1.05
CA ARG A 179 1.73 27.99 -0.78
C ARG A 179 2.07 28.92 0.39
N PRO A 180 2.78 28.43 1.44
CA PRO A 180 3.21 27.04 1.63
C PRO A 180 2.02 26.08 1.83
N LEU A 181 2.17 24.82 1.41
CA LEU A 181 1.14 23.81 1.59
C LEU A 181 0.92 23.56 3.10
N SER A 182 -0.33 23.48 3.55
CA SER A 182 -0.60 23.30 4.98
C SER A 182 -0.04 21.97 5.50
N ALA A 183 0.38 21.95 6.77
CA ALA A 183 0.95 20.75 7.39
C ALA A 183 -0.03 19.55 7.37
N GLU A 184 -1.33 19.81 7.49
CA GLU A 184 -2.36 18.78 7.42
C GLU A 184 -2.48 18.15 6.03
N ILE A 185 -2.43 18.96 4.96
CA ILE A 185 -2.46 18.46 3.59
C ILE A 185 -1.15 17.74 3.24
N GLN A 186 0.00 18.24 3.69
CA GLN A 186 1.28 17.51 3.55
C GLN A 186 1.21 16.13 4.19
N LYS A 187 0.73 16.06 5.44
CA LYS A 187 0.57 14.81 6.20
C LYS A 187 -0.42 13.86 5.53
N TYR A 188 -1.49 14.38 4.91
CA TYR A 188 -2.42 13.60 4.10
C TYR A 188 -1.74 13.00 2.85
N CYS A 189 -1.04 13.82 2.06
CA CYS A 189 -0.38 13.37 0.83
C CYS A 189 0.66 12.27 1.08
N VAL A 190 1.45 12.41 2.14
CA VAL A 190 2.46 11.42 2.52
C VAL A 190 1.81 10.08 2.91
N GLN A 191 0.74 10.13 3.70
CA GLN A 191 0.00 8.93 4.12
C GLN A 191 -0.60 8.15 2.96
N ASP A 192 -0.89 8.83 1.84
CA ASP A 192 -1.43 8.17 0.66
C ASP A 192 -0.41 7.27 -0.04
N VAL A 193 0.89 7.54 0.10
CA VAL A 193 1.95 6.75 -0.57
C VAL A 193 2.76 5.86 0.37
N MET A 194 2.92 6.23 1.65
CA MET A 194 3.90 5.58 2.53
C MET A 194 3.64 4.08 2.78
N HIS A 195 2.38 3.65 2.72
CA HIS A 195 1.99 2.26 2.94
C HIS A 195 1.96 1.42 1.65
N MET A 196 2.04 2.07 0.49
CA MET A 196 1.94 1.39 -0.80
C MET A 196 3.02 0.31 -1.00
N PRO A 197 4.31 0.52 -0.69
CA PRO A 197 5.34 -0.51 -0.88
C PRO A 197 5.04 -1.79 -0.09
N ALA A 198 4.73 -1.67 1.21
CA ALA A 198 4.44 -2.81 2.07
C ALA A 198 3.16 -3.55 1.65
N LEU A 199 2.11 -2.82 1.25
CA LEU A 199 0.90 -3.44 0.68
C LEU A 199 1.20 -4.17 -0.63
N GLY A 200 2.03 -3.57 -1.50
CA GLY A 200 2.49 -4.18 -2.74
C GLY A 200 3.20 -5.51 -2.50
N GLU A 201 4.16 -5.55 -1.58
CA GLU A 201 4.86 -6.78 -1.20
C GLU A 201 3.91 -7.84 -0.63
N LEU A 202 3.01 -7.44 0.27
CA LEU A 202 2.03 -8.33 0.88
C LEU A 202 1.13 -8.98 -0.16
N TYR A 203 0.56 -8.19 -1.08
CA TYR A 203 -0.33 -8.74 -2.10
C TYR A 203 0.46 -9.56 -3.12
N ARG A 204 1.65 -9.11 -3.54
CA ARG A 204 2.54 -9.87 -4.42
C ARG A 204 2.81 -11.27 -3.86
N ALA A 205 3.11 -11.38 -2.57
CA ALA A 205 3.34 -12.66 -1.90
C ALA A 205 2.12 -13.60 -1.94
N LYS A 206 0.91 -13.09 -2.15
CA LYS A 206 -0.32 -13.89 -2.26
C LYS A 206 -0.66 -14.32 -3.69
N LEU A 207 -0.10 -13.67 -4.70
CA LEU A 207 -0.43 -13.92 -6.11
C LEU A 207 0.31 -15.15 -6.67
N CYS A 208 -0.31 -15.82 -7.64
CA CYS A 208 0.34 -16.77 -8.52
C CYS A 208 0.54 -16.16 -9.92
N ASP A 209 1.31 -16.83 -10.78
CA ASP A 209 1.70 -16.30 -12.10
C ASP A 209 0.51 -15.97 -13.00
N VAL A 210 -0.58 -16.74 -12.91
CA VAL A 210 -1.78 -16.48 -13.72
C VAL A 210 -2.49 -15.21 -13.26
N TRP A 211 -2.63 -15.01 -11.96
CA TRP A 211 -3.18 -13.75 -11.43
C TRP A 211 -2.27 -12.58 -11.75
N TRP A 212 -0.96 -12.76 -11.67
CA TRP A 212 0.02 -11.74 -12.02
C TRP A 212 -0.16 -11.25 -13.46
N ARG A 213 -0.23 -12.18 -14.43
CA ARG A 213 -0.50 -11.85 -15.84
C ARG A 213 -1.83 -11.13 -16.04
N LYS A 214 -2.87 -11.52 -15.30
CA LYS A 214 -4.17 -10.82 -15.37
C LYS A 214 -4.08 -9.40 -14.84
N VAL A 215 -3.38 -9.20 -13.71
CA VAL A 215 -3.14 -7.87 -13.13
C VAL A 215 -2.37 -7.00 -14.13
N GLU A 216 -1.28 -7.49 -14.70
CA GLU A 216 -0.47 -6.75 -15.67
C GLU A 216 -1.28 -6.35 -16.91
N ALA A 217 -2.01 -7.30 -17.51
CA ALA A 217 -2.86 -7.02 -18.67
C ALA A 217 -3.94 -5.96 -18.36
N GLU A 218 -4.58 -6.05 -17.19
CA GLU A 218 -5.59 -5.08 -16.78
C GLU A 218 -4.97 -3.72 -16.41
N THR A 219 -3.79 -3.67 -15.80
CA THR A 219 -3.06 -2.43 -15.55
C THR A 219 -2.77 -1.71 -16.86
N LEU A 220 -2.30 -2.41 -17.89
CA LEU A 220 -2.09 -1.86 -19.23
C LEU A 220 -3.39 -1.35 -19.85
N ALA A 221 -4.47 -2.15 -19.79
CA ALA A 221 -5.78 -1.75 -20.30
C ALA A 221 -6.33 -0.51 -19.59
N ARG A 222 -6.12 -0.38 -18.27
CA ARG A 222 -6.49 0.80 -17.47
C ARG A 222 -5.72 2.04 -17.91
N ILE A 223 -4.42 1.92 -18.16
CA ILE A 223 -3.56 3.01 -18.64
C ILE A 223 -4.02 3.44 -20.03
N GLU A 224 -4.21 2.51 -20.96
CA GLU A 224 -4.69 2.82 -22.31
C GLU A 224 -6.05 3.52 -22.29
N LEU A 225 -7.01 2.96 -21.54
CA LEU A 225 -8.35 3.54 -21.37
C LEU A 225 -8.28 4.97 -20.83
N SER A 226 -7.45 5.21 -19.81
CA SER A 226 -7.30 6.52 -19.17
C SER A 226 -6.73 7.60 -20.08
N GLN A 227 -6.00 7.22 -21.13
CA GLN A 227 -5.39 8.17 -22.07
C GLN A 227 -6.33 8.52 -23.24
N GLY A 228 -7.52 7.92 -23.28
CA GLY A 228 -8.55 8.18 -24.28
C GLY A 228 -9.28 9.50 -24.04
N ARG A 229 -9.65 10.22 -25.12
CA ARG A 229 -10.36 11.51 -25.05
C ARG A 229 -11.71 11.47 -24.35
N THR A 230 -12.34 10.30 -24.28
CA THR A 230 -13.66 10.09 -23.68
C THR A 230 -13.57 9.41 -22.32
N PHE A 231 -12.38 9.33 -21.73
CA PHE A 231 -12.22 8.75 -20.41
C PHE A 231 -13.03 9.54 -19.38
N ASN A 232 -13.81 8.82 -18.58
CA ASN A 232 -14.53 9.37 -17.44
C ASN A 232 -14.04 8.66 -16.17
N GLY A 233 -13.18 9.35 -15.42
CA GLY A 233 -12.65 8.90 -14.14
C GLY A 233 -13.63 8.94 -12.97
N GLN A 234 -14.89 9.34 -13.21
CA GLN A 234 -15.88 9.62 -12.19
C GLN A 234 -17.05 8.63 -12.24
N GLY A 235 -17.45 8.06 -11.09
CA GLY A 235 -18.71 7.33 -10.93
C GLY A 235 -18.58 5.83 -10.62
N MET A 236 -19.72 5.17 -10.42
CA MET A 236 -19.81 3.80 -9.90
C MET A 236 -19.10 2.76 -10.76
N HIS A 237 -18.94 3.00 -12.07
CA HIS A 237 -18.25 2.06 -12.95
C HIS A 237 -16.77 1.89 -12.57
N MET A 238 -16.17 2.89 -11.94
CA MET A 238 -14.77 2.83 -11.48
C MET A 238 -14.56 1.83 -10.34
N ALA A 239 -15.62 1.54 -9.57
CA ALA A 239 -15.58 0.60 -8.45
C ALA A 239 -15.78 -0.87 -8.86
N LYS A 240 -16.21 -1.14 -10.10
CA LYS A 240 -16.44 -2.52 -10.58
C LYS A 240 -15.11 -3.24 -10.82
N ALA A 241 -15.10 -4.52 -10.50
CA ALA A 241 -13.99 -5.39 -10.84
C ALA A 241 -13.86 -5.56 -12.37
N PRO A 242 -12.65 -5.88 -12.86
CA PRO A 242 -12.45 -6.21 -14.26
C PRO A 242 -13.30 -7.39 -14.72
N VAL A 243 -13.70 -7.37 -15.98
CA VAL A 243 -14.59 -8.37 -16.56
C VAL A 243 -13.99 -9.77 -16.41
N GLY A 244 -14.82 -10.71 -15.94
CA GLY A 244 -14.44 -12.11 -15.75
C GLY A 244 -13.64 -12.43 -14.49
N TRP A 245 -13.18 -11.43 -13.71
CA TRP A 245 -12.39 -11.70 -12.49
C TRP A 245 -13.22 -12.28 -11.34
N GLU A 246 -14.52 -11.94 -11.27
CA GLU A 246 -15.40 -12.36 -10.17
C GLU A 246 -15.46 -13.89 -10.02
N HIS A 247 -15.63 -14.58 -11.14
CA HIS A 247 -15.78 -16.03 -11.20
C HIS A 247 -14.49 -16.77 -11.57
N PHE A 248 -13.43 -16.06 -11.96
CA PHE A 248 -12.17 -16.68 -12.32
C PHE A 248 -11.53 -17.41 -11.13
N ARG A 249 -11.15 -18.68 -11.34
CA ARG A 249 -10.47 -19.52 -10.34
C ARG A 249 -9.32 -20.25 -11.03
N PRO A 250 -8.05 -19.99 -10.66
CA PRO A 250 -6.94 -20.78 -11.16
C PRO A 250 -7.06 -22.23 -10.68
N SER A 251 -6.60 -23.17 -11.49
CA SER A 251 -6.40 -24.57 -11.11
C SER A 251 -5.36 -24.71 -9.98
N LEU A 252 -5.31 -25.88 -9.33
CA LEU A 252 -4.34 -26.13 -8.25
C LEU A 252 -2.89 -25.97 -8.73
N ALA A 253 -2.56 -26.48 -9.92
CA ALA A 253 -1.24 -26.34 -10.52
C ALA A 253 -0.89 -24.86 -10.77
N GLU A 254 -1.83 -24.08 -11.31
CA GLU A 254 -1.62 -22.65 -11.55
C GLU A 254 -1.46 -21.83 -10.26
N LYS A 255 -2.08 -22.24 -9.16
CA LYS A 255 -1.89 -21.59 -7.85
C LYS A 255 -0.48 -21.80 -7.28
N GLN A 256 0.16 -22.91 -7.63
CA GLN A 256 1.51 -23.25 -7.16
C GLN A 256 2.61 -22.55 -7.99
N SER A 257 2.31 -22.16 -9.23
CA SER A 257 3.26 -21.45 -10.11
C SER A 257 3.51 -20.00 -9.65
N ARG A 258 4.77 -19.69 -9.34
CA ARG A 258 5.22 -18.36 -8.87
C ARG A 258 6.54 -17.91 -9.54
N VAL A 259 6.86 -18.47 -10.70
CA VAL A 259 8.14 -18.28 -11.37
C VAL A 259 8.35 -16.81 -11.77
N LEU A 260 7.31 -16.15 -12.27
CA LEU A 260 7.38 -14.75 -12.71
C LEU A 260 7.62 -13.80 -11.54
N LEU A 261 7.06 -14.12 -10.37
CA LEU A 261 7.17 -13.31 -9.17
C LEU A 261 8.57 -13.39 -8.54
N ILE A 262 9.20 -14.55 -8.60
CA ILE A 262 10.56 -14.76 -8.08
C ILE A 262 11.57 -14.00 -8.95
N GLN A 263 11.52 -14.17 -10.28
CA GLN A 263 12.44 -13.50 -11.22
C GLN A 263 12.44 -11.96 -11.08
N ARG A 264 11.25 -11.37 -10.85
CA ARG A 264 11.13 -9.91 -10.70
C ARG A 264 11.71 -9.41 -9.37
N ARG A 265 11.61 -10.20 -8.30
CA ARG A 265 12.19 -9.85 -6.99
C ARG A 265 13.71 -9.77 -7.05
N ASP A 266 14.34 -10.73 -7.73
CA ASP A 266 15.79 -10.78 -7.89
C ASP A 266 16.30 -9.60 -8.74
N SER A 267 15.52 -9.18 -9.75
CA SER A 267 15.83 -8.01 -10.57
C SER A 267 15.73 -6.69 -9.79
N ALA A 268 14.73 -6.56 -8.90
CA ALA A 268 14.50 -5.34 -8.11
C ALA A 268 15.52 -5.10 -6.99
N ALA A 269 16.09 -6.16 -6.41
CA ALA A 269 17.10 -6.07 -5.34
C ALA A 269 18.43 -5.44 -5.79
N THR A 270 18.62 -5.20 -7.09
CA THR A 270 19.88 -4.73 -7.69
C THR A 270 19.89 -3.22 -8.01
N ALA A 271 18.82 -2.46 -7.70
CA ALA A 271 18.69 -1.05 -8.07
C ALA A 271 19.18 -0.07 -6.96
N PRO A 272 19.94 1.01 -7.30
CA PRO A 272 20.53 1.93 -6.31
C PRO A 272 19.56 3.01 -5.80
N ALA A 273 19.70 3.39 -4.52
CA ALA A 273 18.85 4.37 -3.82
C ALA A 273 19.25 5.85 -4.09
N LEU A 274 18.25 6.71 -4.34
CA LEU A 274 18.43 8.14 -4.65
C LEU A 274 18.31 9.05 -3.40
N GLN A 275 19.28 9.94 -3.19
CA GLN A 275 19.37 10.91 -2.06
C GLN A 275 18.69 12.28 -2.39
N THR A 276 18.40 13.09 -1.35
CA THR A 276 17.48 14.27 -1.33
C THR A 276 18.15 15.62 -1.54
N LEU A 277 17.51 16.57 -2.26
CA LEU A 277 17.81 18.02 -2.25
C LEU A 277 16.61 18.93 -2.70
N PRO A 278 16.64 20.27 -2.42
CA PRO A 278 15.45 21.13 -2.21
C PRO A 278 15.08 22.19 -3.30
N THR A 279 13.94 22.84 -3.00
CA THR A 279 13.05 23.92 -3.55
C THR A 279 13.69 25.22 -4.07
N SER A 280 13.17 26.05 -5.01
CA SER A 280 11.81 26.62 -5.28
C SER A 280 11.78 27.56 -6.55
N ILE A 281 10.61 28.17 -6.88
CA ILE A 281 10.31 29.40 -7.72
C ILE A 281 9.88 29.13 -9.22
N PRO A 282 9.04 29.95 -9.94
CA PRO A 282 7.73 30.62 -9.72
C PRO A 282 6.63 30.18 -10.75
N PRO A 283 5.37 30.69 -10.68
CA PRO A 283 4.16 29.94 -11.05
C PRO A 283 3.49 30.27 -12.39
N GLY A 284 2.66 29.33 -12.88
CA GLY A 284 1.66 29.57 -13.92
C GLY A 284 0.85 28.34 -14.38
N ALA A 285 -0.37 28.19 -13.84
CA ALA A 285 -1.56 27.43 -14.30
C ALA A 285 -1.69 25.90 -14.00
N ALA A 286 -2.55 25.50 -13.05
CA ALA A 286 -2.79 24.09 -12.68
C ALA A 286 -4.20 23.75 -12.09
N ALA A 287 -5.30 24.00 -12.79
CA ALA A 287 -6.66 23.67 -12.28
C ALA A 287 -7.16 22.23 -12.58
N ALA A 288 -6.36 21.39 -13.25
CA ALA A 288 -6.84 20.10 -13.77
C ALA A 288 -6.32 18.86 -13.01
N ALA A 289 -5.12 18.92 -12.43
CA ALA A 289 -4.53 17.77 -11.70
C ALA A 289 -5.21 17.51 -10.34
N ALA A 290 -5.65 18.57 -9.65
CA ALA A 290 -6.36 18.49 -8.38
C ALA A 290 -7.74 17.82 -8.49
N ARG A 291 -8.38 17.82 -9.67
CA ARG A 291 -9.68 17.15 -9.86
C ARG A 291 -9.56 15.62 -9.87
N ALA A 292 -8.44 15.08 -10.36
CA ALA A 292 -8.22 13.64 -10.49
C ALA A 292 -7.91 12.96 -9.14
N ALA A 293 -7.11 13.61 -8.29
CA ALA A 293 -6.74 13.12 -6.97
C ALA A 293 -7.91 13.14 -5.98
N VAL A 294 -8.82 14.12 -6.12
CA VAL A 294 -9.84 14.33 -5.10
C VAL A 294 -11.07 13.43 -5.26
N GLU A 295 -11.44 13.07 -6.48
CA GLU A 295 -12.58 12.17 -6.68
C GLU A 295 -12.30 10.71 -6.32
N LEU A 296 -11.02 10.32 -6.23
CA LEU A 296 -10.61 9.06 -5.64
C LEU A 296 -11.08 8.97 -4.18
N SER A 297 -10.96 10.05 -3.41
CA SER A 297 -11.36 10.06 -2.00
C SER A 297 -12.88 10.05 -1.80
N ARG A 298 -13.63 10.77 -2.65
CA ARG A 298 -15.10 10.83 -2.62
C ARG A 298 -15.77 9.45 -2.75
N TRP A 299 -15.13 8.51 -3.44
CA TRP A 299 -15.67 7.16 -3.69
C TRP A 299 -15.08 6.06 -2.81
N TYR A 300 -13.84 6.21 -2.34
CA TYR A 300 -13.21 5.21 -1.48
C TYR A 300 -13.92 5.00 -0.14
N GLU A 301 -14.67 5.98 0.35
CA GLU A 301 -15.38 5.89 1.63
C GLU A 301 -16.88 5.65 1.53
N THR A 302 -17.55 6.10 0.45
CA THR A 302 -18.96 5.76 0.19
C THR A 302 -19.15 4.26 -0.12
N SER A 303 -18.14 3.60 -0.68
CA SER A 303 -18.10 2.14 -0.87
C SER A 303 -17.75 1.35 0.39
N SER A 304 -17.44 2.02 1.50
CA SER A 304 -17.24 1.37 2.81
C SER A 304 -18.54 1.23 3.61
N ARG A 305 -19.67 1.74 3.08
CA ARG A 305 -21.03 1.60 3.62
C ARG A 305 -21.94 0.68 2.80
N LEU A 306 -21.41 0.02 1.76
CA LEU A 306 -22.06 -1.05 0.97
C LEU A 306 -21.22 -2.33 1.03
#